data_AF-A0A365YU51-F1
#
_entry.id   AF-A0A365YU51-F1
#
_cell.length_a   1.000
_cell.length_b   1.000
_cell.length_c   1.000
_cell.angle_alpha   90.00
_cell.angle_beta   90.00
_cell.angle_gamma   90.00
#
_symmetry.space_group_name_H-M   'P 1'
#
loop_
_entity.id
_entity.type
_entity.pdbx_description
1 polymer ?
#
loop_
_entity_poly.entity_id
_entity_poly.type
_entity_poly.pdbx_seq_one_letter_code
_entity_poly.pdbx_strand_id
1 'polypeptide(L)'
;MIVAGPGQLRLWSAVLSDDREADVHVIPLRRFTASGLRSWALEMNAFTTEAELDRLLETTGGWPILVDGLADQLRKHRSADQALRAVSERLSTPHGAAGFLQKAGLEPSTPLWRA
;
A
#
# COMPACT_ATOMS: atom_id res chain seq x y z
N MET A 1 15.03 -8.66 -5.49
CA MET A 1 14.56 -8.62 -4.09
C MET A 1 15.79 -8.64 -3.20
N ILE A 2 16.11 -7.53 -2.53
CA ILE A 2 17.26 -7.49 -1.63
C ILE A 2 16.79 -7.99 -0.27
N VAL A 3 17.25 -9.18 0.11
CA VAL A 3 17.17 -9.65 1.50
C VAL A 3 18.44 -9.16 2.18
N ALA A 4 18.31 -8.18 3.08
CA ALA A 4 19.44 -7.70 3.85
C ALA A 4 19.85 -8.73 4.91
N GLY A 5 21.06 -9.26 4.80
CA GLY A 5 21.65 -10.10 5.84
C GLY A 5 22.14 -9.27 7.04
N PRO A 6 22.36 -9.87 8.22
CA PRO A 6 22.83 -9.16 9.42
C PRO A 6 24.15 -8.39 9.21
N GLY A 7 24.99 -8.84 8.26
CA GLY A 7 26.23 -8.14 7.89
C GLY A 7 26.04 -6.75 7.28
N GLN A 8 24.83 -6.42 6.83
CA GLN A 8 24.49 -5.13 6.21
C GLN A 8 23.82 -4.14 7.18
N LEU A 9 23.68 -4.48 8.47
CA LEU A 9 23.03 -3.60 9.45
C LEU A 9 23.68 -2.21 9.57
N ARG A 10 25.02 -2.13 9.49
CA ARG A 10 25.74 -0.85 9.52
C ARG A 10 25.42 0.03 8.31
N LEU A 11 25.23 -0.57 7.13
CA LEU A 11 24.84 0.14 5.92
C LEU A 11 23.45 0.77 6.10
N TRP A 12 22.48 0.01 6.62
CA TRP A 12 21.13 0.53 6.86
C TRP A 12 21.11 1.63 7.93
N SER A 13 21.93 1.52 8.98
CA SER A 13 22.08 2.60 9.95
C SER A 13 22.55 3.88 9.26
N ALA A 14 23.60 3.82 8.44
CA ALA A 14 24.12 5.00 7.74
C ALA A 14 23.09 5.61 6.78
N VAL A 15 22.38 4.78 6.00
CA VAL A 15 21.33 5.22 5.05
C VAL A 15 20.12 5.83 5.77
N LEU A 16 19.76 5.32 6.96
CA LEU A 16 18.63 5.84 7.75
C LEU A 16 19.00 7.07 8.60
N SER A 17 20.29 7.35 8.81
CA SER A 17 20.77 8.40 9.72
C SER A 17 20.84 9.81 9.12
N ASP A 18 20.28 10.05 7.93
CA ASP A 18 20.25 11.37 7.27
C ASP A 18 21.67 11.97 7.01
N ASP A 19 22.70 11.11 6.98
CA ASP A 19 24.02 11.49 6.50
C ASP A 19 23.96 11.61 4.97
N ARG A 20 24.04 12.86 4.50
CA ARG A 20 23.73 13.36 3.14
C ARG A 20 24.61 12.82 1.99
N GLU A 21 25.31 11.71 2.17
CA GLU A 21 26.26 11.16 1.19
C GLU A 21 25.75 9.92 0.43
N ALA A 22 24.58 9.37 0.79
CA ALA A 22 24.00 8.28 0.02
C ALA A 22 23.00 8.82 -1.02
N ASP A 23 23.21 8.51 -2.31
CA ASP A 23 22.23 8.66 -3.41
C ASP A 23 21.00 7.71 -3.26
N VAL A 24 20.68 7.30 -2.02
CA VAL A 24 19.65 6.32 -1.68
C VAL A 24 18.56 7.02 -0.88
N HIS A 25 17.37 7.13 -1.48
CA HIS A 25 16.19 7.67 -0.82
C HIS A 25 15.38 6.56 -0.15
N VAL A 26 15.12 6.70 1.15
CA VAL A 26 14.21 5.81 1.89
C VAL A 26 12.81 6.40 1.89
N ILE A 27 11.85 5.65 1.34
CA ILE A 27 10.44 6.04 1.35
C ILE A 27 9.72 5.22 2.43
N PRO A 28 9.23 5.83 3.52
CA PRO A 28 8.48 5.11 4.54
C PRO A 28 7.09 4.75 3.99
N LEU A 29 6.86 3.46 3.78
CA LEU A 29 5.54 2.95 3.38
C LEU A 29 4.68 2.74 4.62
N ARG A 30 3.56 3.46 4.70
CA ARG A 30 2.59 3.30 5.78
C ARG A 30 1.37 2.52 5.28
N ARG A 31 0.93 1.56 6.09
CA ARG A 31 -0.29 0.81 5.89
C ARG A 31 -1.19 0.96 7.10
N PHE A 32 -2.49 0.97 6.88
CA PHE A 32 -3.46 0.80 7.93
C PHE A 32 -3.28 -0.57 8.59
N THR A 33 -3.31 -0.58 9.91
CA THR A 33 -3.48 -1.79 10.71
C THR A 33 -4.95 -2.21 10.70
N ALA A 34 -5.27 -3.41 11.20
CA ALA A 34 -6.65 -3.82 11.43
C ALA A 34 -7.43 -2.81 12.30
N SER A 35 -6.79 -2.30 13.36
CA SER A 35 -7.37 -1.25 14.20
C SER A 35 -7.57 0.08 13.45
N GLY A 36 -6.62 0.46 12.59
CA GLY A 36 -6.75 1.65 11.76
C GLY A 36 -7.87 1.54 10.73
N LEU A 37 -8.01 0.37 10.09
CA LEU A 37 -9.12 0.09 9.17
C LEU A 37 -10.47 0.11 9.88
N ARG A 38 -10.55 -0.39 11.12
CA ARG A 38 -11.77 -0.30 11.93
C ARG A 38 -12.17 1.14 12.19
N SER A 39 -11.24 2.01 12.59
CA SER A 39 -11.52 3.44 12.78
C SER A 39 -11.99 4.11 11.49
N TRP A 40 -11.30 3.84 10.38
CA TRP A 40 -11.68 4.35 9.06
C TRP A 40 -13.07 3.87 8.62
N ALA A 41 -13.39 2.59 8.83
CA ALA A 41 -14.68 2.00 8.49
C ALA A 41 -15.83 2.65 9.27
N LEU A 42 -15.61 2.96 10.56
CA LEU A 42 -16.56 3.69 11.39
C LEU A 42 -16.81 5.11 10.85
N GLU A 43 -15.77 5.84 10.46
CA GLU A 43 -15.90 7.18 9.86
C GLU A 43 -16.69 7.16 8.55
N MET A 44 -16.53 6.09 7.77
CA MET A 44 -17.24 5.90 6.50
C MET A 44 -18.65 5.31 6.65
N ASN A 45 -19.03 4.89 7.86
CA ASN A 45 -20.26 4.14 8.13
C ASN A 45 -20.44 2.92 7.19
N ALA A 46 -19.34 2.18 6.95
CA ALA A 46 -19.28 1.02 6.06
C ALA A 46 -18.41 -0.08 6.69
N PHE A 47 -18.56 -1.34 6.25
CA PHE A 47 -17.80 -2.49 6.76
C PHE A 47 -17.91 -2.64 8.30
N THR A 48 -19.12 -2.82 8.81
CA THR A 48 -19.42 -2.73 10.25
C THR A 48 -19.21 -4.05 10.99
N THR A 49 -19.14 -5.17 10.26
CA THR A 49 -18.90 -6.49 10.84
C THR A 49 -17.43 -6.89 10.77
N GLU A 50 -16.97 -7.73 11.70
CA GLU A 50 -15.59 -8.22 11.71
C GLU A 50 -15.23 -8.94 10.40
N ALA A 51 -16.16 -9.75 9.86
CA ALA A 51 -15.96 -10.44 8.59
C ALA A 51 -15.88 -9.51 7.37
N GLU A 52 -16.43 -8.30 7.44
CA GLU A 52 -16.25 -7.26 6.43
C GLU A 52 -14.92 -6.53 6.58
N LEU A 53 -14.50 -6.29 7.83
CA LEU A 53 -13.18 -5.70 8.13
C LEU A 53 -12.04 -6.63 7.71
N ASP A 54 -12.19 -7.95 7.92
CA ASP A 54 -11.23 -8.95 7.46
C ASP A 54 -11.12 -8.92 5.93
N ARG A 55 -12.27 -8.95 5.23
CA ARG A 55 -12.28 -8.86 3.76
C ARG A 55 -11.71 -7.54 3.24
N LEU A 56 -11.96 -6.43 3.94
CA LEU A 56 -11.36 -5.12 3.64
C LEU A 56 -9.83 -5.18 3.78
N LEU A 57 -9.33 -5.75 4.87
CA LEU A 57 -7.89 -5.90 5.10
C LEU A 57 -7.25 -6.83 4.08
N GLU A 58 -7.87 -7.97 3.76
CA GLU A 58 -7.39 -8.92 2.76
C GLU A 58 -7.32 -8.29 1.36
N THR A 59 -8.36 -7.55 0.98
CA THR A 59 -8.45 -6.91 -0.36
C THR A 59 -7.46 -5.76 -0.51
N THR A 60 -7.25 -4.97 0.54
CA THR A 60 -6.43 -3.75 0.47
C THR A 60 -5.01 -3.96 0.98
N GLY A 61 -4.74 -5.01 1.75
CA GLY A 61 -3.51 -5.16 2.52
C GLY A 61 -3.23 -3.98 3.48
N GLY A 62 -4.25 -3.15 3.77
CA GLY A 62 -4.11 -1.90 4.50
C GLY A 62 -3.47 -0.75 3.70
N TRP A 63 -3.26 -0.87 2.39
CA TRP A 63 -2.64 0.19 1.60
C TRP A 63 -3.56 1.43 1.50
N PRO A 64 -3.11 2.62 1.95
CA PRO A 64 -3.94 3.82 1.97
C PRO A 64 -4.55 4.14 0.61
N ILE A 65 -3.79 3.99 -0.47
CA ILE A 65 -4.30 4.27 -1.81
C ILE A 65 -5.45 3.36 -2.26
N LEU A 66 -5.49 2.12 -1.77
CA LEU A 66 -6.59 1.20 -2.06
C LEU A 66 -7.80 1.52 -1.18
N VAL A 67 -7.56 1.93 0.06
CA VAL A 67 -8.59 2.38 1.02
C VAL A 67 -9.23 3.69 0.54
N ASP A 68 -8.46 4.65 0.07
CA ASP A 68 -8.95 5.91 -0.53
C ASP A 68 -9.78 5.63 -1.78
N GLY A 69 -9.33 4.71 -2.63
CA GLY A 69 -10.08 4.25 -3.79
C GLY A 69 -11.43 3.64 -3.42
N LEU A 70 -11.52 2.91 -2.30
CA LEU A 70 -12.78 2.38 -1.78
C LEU A 70 -13.70 3.49 -1.29
N ALA A 71 -13.18 4.50 -0.59
CA ALA A 71 -13.97 5.65 -0.17
C ALA A 71 -14.65 6.32 -1.37
N ASP A 72 -13.92 6.49 -2.48
CA ASP A 72 -14.47 7.05 -3.71
C ASP A 72 -15.53 6.16 -4.37
N GLN A 73 -15.42 4.84 -4.28
CA GLN A 73 -16.47 3.93 -4.76
C GLN A 73 -17.72 3.97 -3.89
N LEU A 74 -17.56 4.03 -2.57
CA LEU A 74 -18.68 4.14 -1.61
C LEU A 74 -19.44 5.46 -1.80
N ARG A 75 -18.73 6.58 -2.01
CA ARG A 75 -19.34 7.88 -2.34
C ARG A 75 -20.16 7.85 -3.64
N LYS A 76 -19.82 6.96 -4.57
CA LYS A 76 -20.58 6.73 -5.81
C LYS A 76 -21.79 5.79 -5.62
N HIS A 77 -22.26 5.64 -4.37
CA HIS A 77 -23.39 4.80 -3.97
C HIS A 77 -23.24 3.30 -4.34
N ARG A 78 -22.00 2.81 -4.49
CA ARG A 78 -21.77 1.36 -4.59
C ARG A 78 -21.87 0.73 -3.20
N SER A 79 -22.36 -0.51 -3.15
CA SER A 79 -22.29 -1.29 -1.91
C SER A 79 -20.84 -1.63 -1.56
N ALA A 80 -20.59 -1.89 -0.27
CA ALA A 80 -19.29 -2.32 0.25
C ALA A 80 -18.68 -3.48 -0.56
N ASP A 81 -19.47 -4.53 -0.84
CA ASP A 81 -19.00 -5.66 -1.65
C ASP A 81 -18.69 -5.28 -3.11
N GLN A 82 -19.49 -4.39 -3.72
CA GLN A 82 -19.22 -3.92 -5.09
C GLN A 82 -17.93 -3.09 -5.15
N ALA A 83 -17.68 -2.29 -4.12
CA ALA A 83 -16.45 -1.50 -4.00
C ALA A 83 -15.22 -2.41 -3.86
N LEU A 84 -15.28 -3.42 -2.97
CA LEU A 84 -14.21 -4.41 -2.81
C LEU A 84 -13.95 -5.19 -4.10
N ARG A 85 -15.01 -5.68 -4.76
CA ARG A 85 -14.88 -6.39 -6.05
C ARG A 85 -14.21 -5.54 -7.11
N ALA A 86 -14.59 -4.27 -7.26
CA ALA A 86 -13.99 -3.38 -8.24
C ALA A 86 -12.48 -3.17 -7.98
N VAL A 87 -12.05 -3.13 -6.72
CA VAL A 87 -10.62 -3.06 -6.37
C VAL A 87 -9.90 -4.35 -6.74
N SER A 88 -10.45 -5.51 -6.36
CA SER A 88 -9.87 -6.82 -6.68
C SER A 88 -9.78 -7.06 -8.19
N GLU A 89 -10.83 -6.73 -8.94
CA GLU A 89 -10.86 -6.84 -10.40
C GLU A 89 -9.79 -5.95 -11.05
N ARG A 90 -9.64 -4.71 -10.59
CA ARG A 90 -8.60 -3.80 -11.08
C ARG A 90 -7.20 -4.37 -10.82
N LEU A 91 -6.94 -4.84 -9.60
CA LEU A 91 -5.63 -5.41 -9.22
C LEU A 91 -5.33 -6.73 -9.94
N SER A 92 -6.34 -7.46 -10.40
CA SER A 92 -6.18 -8.68 -11.19
C SER A 92 -5.66 -8.41 -12.61
N THR A 93 -5.65 -7.16 -13.08
CA THR A 93 -5.13 -6.79 -14.40
C THR A 93 -3.66 -6.34 -14.31
N PRO A 94 -2.80 -6.67 -15.30
CA PRO A 94 -1.41 -6.20 -15.31
C PRO A 94 -1.29 -4.67 -15.23
N HIS A 95 -2.16 -3.95 -15.94
CA HIS A 95 -2.19 -2.49 -15.93
C HIS A 95 -2.61 -1.92 -14.56
N GLY A 96 -3.65 -2.49 -13.94
CA GLY A 96 -4.12 -2.03 -12.64
C GLY A 96 -3.16 -2.36 -11.50
N ALA A 97 -2.47 -3.50 -11.56
CA ALA A 97 -1.39 -3.85 -10.63
C ALA A 97 -0.18 -2.91 -10.79
N ALA A 98 0.28 -2.67 -12.03
CA ALA A 98 1.38 -1.75 -12.30
C ALA A 98 1.05 -0.31 -11.84
N GLY A 99 -0.17 0.17 -12.14
CA GLY A 99 -0.62 1.49 -11.69
C GLY A 99 -0.73 1.60 -10.16
N PHE A 100 -1.06 0.52 -9.46
CA PHE A 100 -0.99 0.47 -8.00
C PHE A 100 0.45 0.57 -7.50
N LEU A 101 1.37 -0.25 -8.03
CA LEU A 101 2.77 -0.25 -7.62
C LEU A 101 3.42 1.11 -7.84
N GLN A 102 3.20 1.73 -8.99
CA GLN A 102 3.71 3.07 -9.29
C GLN A 102 3.23 4.10 -8.26
N LYS A 103 1.93 4.15 -7.97
CA LYS A 103 1.40 5.11 -7.00
C LYS A 103 1.78 4.77 -5.55
N ALA A 104 2.07 3.52 -5.25
CA ALA A 104 2.65 3.09 -3.97
C ALA A 104 4.15 3.41 -3.86
N GLY A 105 4.78 3.97 -4.90
CA GLY A 105 6.22 4.24 -4.94
C GLY A 105 7.08 2.98 -5.06
N LEU A 106 6.48 1.86 -5.48
CA LEU A 106 7.10 0.55 -5.64
C LEU A 106 7.50 0.28 -7.10
N GLU A 107 7.83 1.32 -7.85
CA GLU A 107 8.35 1.16 -9.21
C GLU A 107 9.86 0.90 -9.13
N PRO A 108 10.39 -0.14 -9.80
CA PRO A 108 11.83 -0.34 -9.89
C PRO A 108 12.44 0.78 -10.75
N SER A 109 12.88 1.86 -10.12
CA SER A 109 13.91 2.71 -10.72
C SER A 109 15.24 1.99 -10.55
N THR A 110 15.50 0.99 -11.38
CA THR A 110 16.88 0.49 -11.51
C THR A 110 17.59 1.50 -12.41
N PRO A 111 18.50 2.35 -11.89
CA PRO A 111 19.35 3.12 -12.77
C PRO A 111 20.13 2.12 -13.62
N LEU A 112 19.93 2.21 -14.94
CA LEU A 112 20.80 1.52 -15.89
C LEU A 112 22.17 2.17 -15.75
N TRP A 113 23.06 1.55 -14.99
CA TRP A 113 24.46 1.91 -14.98
C TRP A 113 24.96 1.80 -16.43
N ARG A 114 25.30 2.93 -17.04
CA ARG A 114 26.01 2.93 -18.32
C ARG A 114 27.48 2.80 -18.00
N ALA A 115 28.08 1.71 -18.50
CA ALA A 115 29.52 1.49 -18.52
C ALA A 115 30.22 2.49 -19.43
#